data_AF-A0A4P5YE17-F1
#
_entry.id   AF-A0A4P5YE17-F1
#
_cell.length_a   1.000
_cell.length_b   1.000
_cell.length_c   1.000
_cell.angle_alpha   90.00
_cell.angle_beta   90.00
_cell.angle_gamma   90.00
#
_symmetry.space_group_name_H-M   'P 1'
#
loop_
_entity.id
_entity.type
_entity.pdbx_description
1 polymer ?
#
loop_
_entity_poly.entity_id
_entity_poly.type
_entity_poly.pdbx_seq_one_letter_code
_entity_poly.pdbx_strand_id
1 'polypeptide(L)'
;MAAGTWTLTNEGRTKLLDGTFDIDSDTWKCALFLSTSNLAAGSTTYAALTNEHANANGYLTGGKSVTLALSGTTTVTVSLTDNTWTASGGSIVARFAVIYEVAGRVLAYALLDSTPADVTVTTGNALNVLGTNGVFTLA
;
A
#
# COMPACT_ATOMS: atom_id res chain seq x y z
N MET A 1 -4.92 -14.59 -2.07
CA MET A 1 -5.86 -13.57 -2.60
C MET A 1 -5.05 -12.36 -3.02
N ALA A 2 -5.32 -11.81 -4.21
CA ALA A 2 -4.67 -10.59 -4.67
C ALA A 2 -5.39 -9.37 -4.09
N ALA A 3 -4.67 -8.29 -3.79
CA ALA A 3 -5.29 -7.05 -3.36
C ALA A 3 -6.26 -6.50 -4.42
N GLY A 4 -7.29 -5.79 -3.96
CA GLY A 4 -8.17 -5.02 -4.82
C GLY A 4 -7.46 -3.83 -5.48
N THR A 5 -8.18 -3.12 -6.33
CA THR A 5 -7.68 -1.92 -7.01
C THR A 5 -7.21 -0.87 -6.01
N TRP A 6 -6.05 -0.27 -6.27
CA TRP A 6 -5.54 0.83 -5.46
C TRP A 6 -6.36 2.11 -5.71
N THR A 7 -6.65 2.82 -4.64
CA THR A 7 -7.33 4.11 -4.64
C THR A 7 -6.35 5.20 -4.25
N LEU A 8 -6.18 6.21 -5.11
CA LEU A 8 -5.42 7.41 -4.76
C LEU A 8 -6.15 8.20 -3.67
N THR A 9 -5.42 8.70 -2.69
CA THR A 9 -5.99 9.65 -1.72
C THR A 9 -6.27 10.99 -2.41
N ASN A 10 -7.11 11.82 -1.79
CA ASN A 10 -7.39 13.17 -2.29
C ASN A 10 -6.11 13.99 -2.38
N GLU A 11 -5.29 13.96 -1.33
CA GLU A 11 -4.00 14.62 -1.33
C GLU A 11 -3.03 13.98 -2.32
N GLY A 12 -3.03 12.64 -2.43
CA GLY A 12 -2.15 11.95 -3.37
C GLY A 12 -2.38 12.34 -4.83
N ARG A 13 -3.65 12.58 -5.21
CA ARG A 13 -3.95 13.17 -6.53
C ARG A 13 -3.42 14.58 -6.69
N THR A 14 -3.58 15.44 -5.68
CA THR A 14 -3.03 16.80 -5.72
C THR A 14 -1.52 16.79 -5.83
N LYS A 15 -0.85 15.92 -5.06
CA LYS A 15 0.62 15.82 -4.99
C LYS A 15 1.23 15.21 -6.25
N LEU A 16 0.49 14.33 -6.91
CA LEU A 16 0.86 13.84 -8.24
C LEU A 16 0.80 14.98 -9.28
N LEU A 17 -0.21 15.84 -9.22
CA LEU A 17 -0.41 16.91 -10.20
C LEU A 17 0.42 18.17 -9.95
N ASP A 18 0.78 18.45 -8.69
CA ASP A 18 1.62 19.59 -8.32
C ASP A 18 3.13 19.29 -8.41
N GLY A 19 3.50 18.04 -8.74
CA GLY A 19 4.87 17.58 -8.89
C GLY A 19 5.60 17.32 -7.56
N THR A 20 4.91 17.35 -6.42
CA THR A 20 5.51 16.97 -5.13
C THR A 20 5.84 15.48 -5.11
N PHE A 21 5.01 14.65 -5.74
CA PHE A 21 5.31 13.23 -5.92
C PHE A 21 6.01 13.00 -7.24
N ASP A 22 7.26 12.56 -7.15
CA ASP A 22 8.03 12.03 -8.26
C ASP A 22 8.04 10.50 -8.18
N ILE A 23 7.16 9.85 -8.96
CA ILE A 23 6.83 8.43 -8.77
C ILE A 23 8.05 7.51 -8.93
N ASP A 24 8.96 7.79 -9.86
CA ASP A 24 10.13 6.95 -10.16
C ASP A 24 11.44 7.48 -9.59
N SER A 25 11.44 8.64 -8.93
CA SER A 25 12.61 9.17 -8.20
C SER A 25 12.47 9.13 -6.68
N ASP A 26 11.25 9.32 -6.16
CA ASP A 26 11.00 9.34 -4.73
C ASP A 26 11.16 7.95 -4.10
N THR A 27 11.33 7.96 -2.78
CA THR A 27 11.43 6.73 -1.99
C THR A 27 10.09 6.40 -1.36
N TRP A 28 9.66 5.15 -1.55
CA TRP A 28 8.32 4.69 -1.18
C TRP A 28 8.37 3.56 -0.17
N LYS A 29 7.38 3.55 0.73
CA LYS A 29 7.13 2.44 1.63
C LYS A 29 5.68 1.96 1.49
N CYS A 30 5.47 0.69 1.81
CA CYS A 30 4.16 0.09 1.89
C CYS A 30 3.93 -0.50 3.28
N ALA A 31 2.82 -0.15 3.93
CA ALA A 31 2.44 -0.59 5.28
C ALA A 31 1.06 -1.27 5.30
N LEU A 32 0.83 -2.12 6.30
CA LEU A 32 -0.38 -2.94 6.44
C LEU A 32 -1.22 -2.47 7.61
N PHE A 33 -2.53 -2.35 7.42
CA PHE A 33 -3.47 -1.84 8.43
C PHE A 33 -4.66 -2.78 8.62
N LEU A 34 -5.16 -2.89 9.85
CA LEU A 34 -6.32 -3.68 10.22
C LEU A 34 -7.63 -3.00 9.81
N SER A 35 -8.72 -3.76 9.83
CA SER A 35 -10.08 -3.31 9.50
C SER A 35 -10.60 -2.13 10.33
N THR A 36 -10.05 -1.92 11.53
CA THR A 36 -10.38 -0.81 12.42
C THR A 36 -9.60 0.48 12.13
N SER A 37 -8.73 0.51 11.12
CA SER A 37 -8.00 1.71 10.73
C SER A 37 -8.92 2.87 10.32
N ASN A 38 -8.51 4.10 10.63
CA ASN A 38 -9.14 5.34 10.15
C ASN A 38 -8.78 5.69 8.69
N LEU A 39 -8.13 4.79 7.95
CA LEU A 39 -7.74 4.97 6.57
C LEU A 39 -8.96 5.25 5.67
N ALA A 40 -8.87 6.31 4.87
CA ALA A 40 -9.91 6.71 3.93
C ALA A 40 -9.31 7.53 2.77
N ALA A 41 -10.15 7.87 1.79
CA ALA A 41 -9.76 8.76 0.69
C ALA A 41 -9.22 10.13 1.16
N GLY A 42 -9.62 10.59 2.35
CA GLY A 42 -9.14 11.83 2.96
C GLY A 42 -7.83 11.71 3.76
N SER A 43 -7.23 10.52 3.84
CA SER A 43 -5.97 10.32 4.57
C SER A 43 -4.81 11.08 3.91
N THR A 44 -4.01 11.73 4.75
CA THR A 44 -2.95 12.67 4.32
C THR A 44 -1.55 12.15 4.66
N THR A 45 -1.32 11.81 5.93
CA THR A 45 -0.02 11.36 6.44
C THR A 45 -0.10 9.98 7.08
N TYR A 46 0.95 9.19 6.92
CA TYR A 46 1.12 7.88 7.57
C TYR A 46 1.04 8.00 9.10
N ALA A 47 1.61 9.06 9.69
CA ALA A 47 1.57 9.29 11.14
C ALA A 47 0.16 9.53 11.70
N ALA A 48 -0.80 9.96 10.87
CA ALA A 48 -2.20 10.12 11.27
C ALA A 48 -3.03 8.84 11.14
N LEU A 49 -2.48 7.79 10.52
CA LEU A 49 -3.16 6.51 10.38
C LEU A 49 -3.09 5.72 11.69
N THR A 50 -4.14 4.94 11.93
CA THR A 50 -4.32 4.13 13.14
C THR A 50 -4.41 2.66 12.79
N ASN A 51 -4.15 1.78 13.76
CA ASN A 51 -4.34 0.33 13.64
C ASN A 51 -3.48 -0.30 12.53
N GLU A 52 -2.21 0.09 12.46
CA GLU A 52 -1.22 -0.66 11.70
C GLU A 52 -1.03 -2.06 12.29
N HIS A 53 -0.69 -3.05 11.46
CA HIS A 53 -0.24 -4.35 11.95
C HIS A 53 0.96 -4.18 12.88
N ALA A 54 0.95 -4.90 14.01
CA ALA A 54 2.00 -4.79 15.02
C ALA A 54 3.35 -5.29 14.49
N ASN A 55 4.45 -4.78 15.05
CA ASN A 55 5.80 -5.26 14.75
C ASN A 55 5.98 -6.69 15.27
N ALA A 56 5.72 -7.67 14.41
CA ALA A 56 5.79 -9.09 14.70
C ALA A 56 5.60 -9.88 13.40
N ASN A 57 5.74 -11.20 13.50
CA ASN A 57 5.18 -12.13 12.52
C ASN A 57 5.72 -12.00 11.08
N GLY A 58 6.92 -11.45 10.90
CA GLY A 58 7.49 -11.13 9.58
C GLY A 58 7.13 -9.73 9.05
N TYR A 59 6.56 -8.88 9.89
CA TYR A 59 6.23 -7.48 9.63
C TYR A 59 7.03 -6.53 10.54
N LEU A 60 7.43 -5.38 9.99
CA LEU A 60 8.07 -4.29 10.74
C LEU A 60 7.17 -3.06 10.70
N THR A 61 7.10 -2.31 11.80
CA THR A 61 6.35 -1.03 11.84
C THR A 61 6.85 -0.06 10.77
N GLY A 62 5.91 0.63 10.13
CA GLY A 62 6.12 1.40 8.92
C GLY A 62 6.16 0.54 7.66
N GLY A 63 5.99 -0.78 7.77
CA GLY A 63 6.13 -1.71 6.67
C GLY A 63 7.52 -1.68 6.04
N LYS A 64 7.60 -1.93 4.73
CA LYS A 64 8.87 -2.09 4.01
C LYS A 64 9.01 -1.13 2.84
N SER A 65 10.24 -0.96 2.38
CA SER A 65 10.53 -0.23 1.14
C SER A 65 9.90 -0.96 -0.05
N VAL A 66 9.38 -0.18 -0.99
CA VAL A 66 8.85 -0.67 -2.26
C VAL A 66 9.33 0.23 -3.38
N THR A 67 9.37 -0.30 -4.60
CA THR A 67 9.73 0.47 -5.79
C THR A 67 8.49 0.68 -6.64
N LEU A 68 8.24 1.93 -7.01
CA LEU A 68 7.27 2.27 -8.06
C LEU A 68 8.01 2.49 -9.37
N ALA A 69 7.43 2.04 -10.48
CA ALA A 69 8.03 2.23 -11.80
C ALA A 69 6.98 2.56 -12.85
N LEU A 70 7.32 3.49 -13.74
CA LEU A 70 6.48 3.94 -14.84
C LEU A 70 6.72 3.08 -16.10
N SER A 71 5.65 2.80 -16.84
CA SER A 71 5.72 2.09 -18.12
C SER A 71 4.59 2.52 -19.05
N GLY A 72 4.78 2.36 -20.37
CA GLY A 72 3.81 2.80 -21.37
C GLY A 72 3.99 4.27 -21.78
N THR A 73 3.26 4.70 -22.81
CA THR A 73 3.40 6.05 -23.41
C THR A 73 2.05 6.75 -23.60
N THR A 74 1.07 6.08 -24.21
CA THR A 74 -0.31 6.59 -24.36
C THR A 74 -1.13 6.39 -23.08
N THR A 75 -0.91 5.27 -22.41
CA THR A 75 -1.43 4.99 -21.08
C THR A 75 -0.24 4.62 -20.23
N VAL A 76 0.11 5.48 -19.28
CA VAL A 76 1.20 5.25 -18.35
C VAL A 76 0.68 4.40 -17.19
N THR A 77 1.35 3.30 -16.89
CA THR A 77 1.04 2.41 -15.78
C THR A 77 2.10 2.57 -14.69
N VAL A 78 1.65 2.77 -13.46
CA VAL A 78 2.49 2.71 -12.26
C VAL A 78 2.48 1.29 -11.72
N SER A 79 3.62 0.62 -11.81
CA SER A 79 3.84 -0.72 -11.27
C SER A 79 4.46 -0.66 -9.87
N LEU A 80 4.41 -1.77 -9.13
CA LEU A 80 4.94 -1.90 -7.78
C LEU A 80 5.76 -3.19 -7.69
N THR A 81 6.97 -3.14 -7.14
CA THR A 81 7.75 -4.33 -6.76
C THR A 81 7.86 -4.45 -5.25
N ASP A 82 8.37 -5.59 -4.79
CA ASP A 82 8.58 -5.86 -3.37
C ASP A 82 7.28 -5.75 -2.56
N ASN A 83 6.21 -6.32 -3.09
CA ASN A 83 4.82 -6.23 -2.60
C ASN A 83 4.37 -7.45 -1.76
N THR A 84 5.31 -8.31 -1.33
CA THR A 84 4.99 -9.57 -0.63
C THR A 84 5.54 -9.64 0.79
N TRP A 85 4.70 -9.96 1.79
CA TRP A 85 5.15 -10.30 3.15
C TRP A 85 5.01 -11.79 3.40
N THR A 86 6.02 -12.40 4.00
CA THR A 86 5.94 -13.79 4.45
C THR A 86 5.69 -13.83 5.95
N ALA A 87 4.58 -14.44 6.36
CA ALA A 87 4.26 -14.60 7.77
C ALA A 87 5.26 -15.57 8.44
N SER A 88 5.84 -15.17 9.57
CA SER A 88 6.86 -15.96 10.28
C SER A 88 6.78 -15.77 11.79
N GLY A 89 6.58 -16.85 12.55
CA GLY A 89 6.45 -16.78 14.02
C GLY A 89 5.03 -16.40 14.51
N GLY A 90 4.09 -16.21 13.59
CA GLY A 90 2.67 -15.92 13.85
C GLY A 90 1.96 -15.48 12.57
N SER A 91 0.69 -15.09 12.70
CA SER A 91 -0.10 -14.62 11.55
C SER A 91 0.07 -13.12 11.28
N ILE A 92 0.12 -12.76 10.00
CA ILE A 92 -0.10 -11.37 9.56
C ILE A 92 -1.60 -11.18 9.36
N VAL A 93 -2.15 -10.12 9.95
CA VAL A 93 -3.57 -9.77 9.86
C VAL A 93 -3.69 -8.35 9.33
N ALA A 94 -4.37 -8.17 8.19
CA ALA A 94 -4.52 -6.86 7.55
C ALA A 94 -5.77 -6.78 6.68
N ARG A 95 -6.38 -5.60 6.64
CA ARG A 95 -7.47 -5.21 5.74
C ARG A 95 -6.98 -4.38 4.57
N PHE A 96 -6.01 -3.50 4.84
CA PHE A 96 -5.55 -2.51 3.89
C PHE A 96 -4.03 -2.57 3.71
N ALA A 97 -3.59 -2.20 2.52
CA ALA A 97 -2.21 -1.82 2.25
C ALA A 97 -2.17 -0.34 1.86
N VAL A 98 -1.13 0.38 2.31
CA VAL A 98 -0.96 1.82 2.09
C VAL A 98 0.42 2.09 1.52
N ILE A 99 0.50 2.78 0.39
CA ILE A 99 1.73 3.30 -0.17
C ILE A 99 1.89 4.75 0.25
N TYR A 100 3.05 5.08 0.79
CA TYR A 100 3.40 6.42 1.24
C TYR A 100 4.86 6.74 0.91
N GLU A 101 5.12 8.01 0.63
CA GLU A 101 6.48 8.54 0.46
C GLU A 101 7.22 8.44 1.80
N VAL A 102 8.54 8.22 1.85
CA VAL A 102 9.30 8.15 3.11
C VAL A 102 9.15 9.44 3.96
N ALA A 103 8.83 10.58 3.34
CA ALA A 103 8.46 11.83 4.02
C ALA A 103 7.09 11.78 4.76
N GLY A 104 6.36 10.68 4.63
CA GLY A 104 5.13 10.36 5.38
C GLY A 104 3.83 10.66 4.64
N ARG A 105 3.86 11.20 3.41
CA ARG A 105 2.64 11.54 2.66
C ARG A 105 2.04 10.31 1.99
N VAL A 106 0.73 10.12 2.12
CA VAL A 106 0.02 8.95 1.59
C VAL A 106 -0.34 9.16 0.13
N LEU A 107 0.13 8.27 -0.74
CA LEU A 107 -0.20 8.26 -2.16
C LEU A 107 -1.51 7.50 -2.43
N ALA A 108 -1.56 6.25 -1.99
CA ALA A 108 -2.62 5.33 -2.35
C ALA A 108 -2.85 4.27 -1.26
N TYR A 109 -4.04 3.68 -1.29
CA TYR A 109 -4.34 2.50 -0.49
C TYR A 109 -5.14 1.47 -1.28
N ALA A 110 -5.02 0.20 -0.90
CA ALA A 110 -5.80 -0.91 -1.46
C ALA A 110 -6.51 -1.67 -0.35
N LEU A 111 -7.72 -2.13 -0.65
CA LEU A 111 -8.44 -3.11 0.15
C LEU A 111 -7.94 -4.51 -0.23
N LEU A 112 -7.49 -5.31 0.75
CA LEU A 112 -6.91 -6.62 0.49
C LEU A 112 -7.96 -7.71 0.21
N ASP A 113 -9.14 -7.61 0.84
CA ASP A 113 -10.29 -8.49 0.63
C ASP A 113 -11.57 -7.69 0.43
N SER A 114 -12.36 -8.02 -0.59
CA SER A 114 -13.67 -7.41 -0.83
C SER A 114 -14.77 -8.01 0.05
N THR A 115 -14.58 -9.19 0.64
CA THR A 115 -15.43 -9.69 1.73
C THR A 115 -15.19 -8.85 2.98
N PRO A 116 -16.18 -8.56 3.85
CA PRO A 116 -16.02 -7.67 4.99
C PRO A 116 -15.24 -8.30 6.16
N ALA A 117 -13.96 -8.65 5.95
CA ALA A 117 -13.09 -9.23 6.96
C ALA A 117 -11.61 -8.86 6.77
N ASP A 118 -10.83 -8.94 7.85
CA ASP A 118 -9.37 -8.92 7.75
C ASP A 118 -8.85 -10.16 7.01
N VAL A 119 -7.81 -9.97 6.19
CA VAL A 119 -7.03 -11.07 5.64
C VAL A 119 -6.11 -11.59 6.73
N THR A 120 -6.13 -12.89 6.97
CA THR A 120 -5.20 -13.55 7.88
C THR A 120 -4.28 -14.48 7.07
N VAL A 121 -2.98 -14.21 7.11
CA VAL A 121 -1.95 -15.05 6.50
C VAL A 121 -1.16 -15.73 7.62
N THR A 122 -1.25 -17.05 7.68
CA THR A 122 -0.58 -17.87 8.70
C THR A 122 0.88 -18.14 8.34
N THR A 123 1.68 -18.50 9.35
CA THR A 123 3.11 -18.80 9.23
C THR A 123 3.45 -19.65 8.00
N GLY A 124 4.50 -19.25 7.27
CA GLY A 124 4.99 -19.92 6.07
C GLY A 124 4.28 -19.50 4.78
N ASN A 125 3.17 -18.77 4.87
CA ASN A 125 2.45 -18.26 3.71
C ASN A 125 2.80 -16.81 3.41
N ALA A 126 2.58 -16.43 2.15
CA ALA A 126 2.87 -15.10 1.63
C ALA A 126 1.59 -14.27 1.43
N LEU A 127 1.59 -13.04 1.93
CA LEU A 127 0.62 -12.00 1.63
C LEU A 127 1.15 -11.14 0.48
N ASN A 128 0.49 -11.16 -0.67
CA ASN A 128 0.80 -10.28 -1.80
C ASN A 128 -0.23 -9.14 -1.87
N VAL A 129 0.24 -7.90 -1.91
CA VAL A 129 -0.62 -6.70 -1.92
C VAL A 129 -0.77 -6.02 -3.29
N LEU A 130 -0.28 -6.63 -4.36
CA LEU A 130 -0.42 -6.10 -5.71
C LEU A 130 -1.58 -6.79 -6.44
N GLY A 131 -2.47 -5.98 -7.00
CA GLY A 131 -3.49 -6.44 -7.94
C GLY A 131 -2.95 -6.58 -9.37
N THR A 132 -3.75 -7.13 -10.28
CA THR A 132 -3.32 -7.48 -11.64
C THR A 132 -2.87 -6.29 -12.51
N ASN A 133 -3.26 -5.05 -12.17
CA ASN A 133 -3.13 -3.87 -13.03
C ASN A 133 -2.13 -2.82 -12.49
N GLY A 134 -1.21 -3.21 -11.61
CA GLY A 134 -0.32 -2.26 -10.94
C GLY A 134 -1.05 -1.45 -9.87
N VAL A 135 -0.54 -0.25 -9.59
CA VAL A 135 -1.14 0.72 -8.64
C VAL A 135 -2.22 1.52 -9.35
N PHE A 136 -1.88 2.29 -10.39
CA PHE A 136 -2.86 3.04 -11.18
C PHE A 136 -2.36 3.26 -12.61
N THR A 137 -3.28 3.67 -13.49
CA THR A 137 -2.96 4.10 -14.85
C THR A 137 -3.39 5.56 -15.05
N LEU A 138 -2.68 6.26 -15.92
CA LEU A 138 -3.02 7.59 -16.41
C LEU A 138 -3.04 7.55 -17.93
N ALA A 139 -4.11 8.06 -18.54
CA ALA A 139 -4.34 8.11 -19.98
C ALA A 139 -4.85 9.50 -20.39
#